data_AF-A0A7C7FXZ8-F1
#
_entry.id   AF-A0A7C7FXZ8-F1
#
_cell.length_a   1.000
_cell.length_b   1.000
_cell.length_c   1.000
_cell.angle_alpha   90.00
_cell.angle_beta   90.00
_cell.angle_gamma   90.00
#
_symmetry.space_group_name_H-M   'P 1'
#
loop_
_entity.id
_entity.type
_entity.pdbx_description
1 polymer ?
#
loop_
_entity_poly.entity_id
_entity_poly.type
_entity_poly.pdbx_seq_one_letter_code
_entity_poly.pdbx_strand_id
1 'polypeptide(L)'
;MVLGLLKKVFGTRNDREVNRIQVIVDQINLLESSISKLSDDQLLAKTGEFKARLKEGATLDDILPEAFAVVREVGVRTLKMRHFDVQLTGGIVLHEGKIAE
;
A
#
# COMPACT_ATOMS: atom_id res chain seq x y z
N MET A 1 33.14 -14.21 -10.81
CA MET A 1 32.56 -15.12 -9.78
C MET A 1 32.34 -14.43 -8.43
N VAL A 2 33.30 -13.67 -7.89
CA VAL A 2 33.18 -13.00 -6.57
C VAL A 2 32.04 -11.95 -6.49
N LEU A 3 31.82 -11.16 -7.54
CA LEU A 3 30.76 -10.13 -7.59
C LEU A 3 29.32 -10.71 -7.55
N GLY A 4 29.12 -11.93 -8.07
CA GLY A 4 27.82 -12.60 -8.05
C GLY A 4 27.45 -13.17 -6.68
N LEU A 5 28.46 -13.64 -5.91
CA LEU A 5 28.26 -14.08 -4.53
C LEU A 5 27.94 -12.90 -3.61
N LEU A 6 28.62 -11.77 -3.76
CA LEU A 6 28.36 -10.57 -2.95
C LEU A 6 26.94 -10.00 -3.19
N LYS A 7 26.45 -10.00 -4.44
CA LYS A 7 25.05 -9.60 -4.74
C LYS A 7 24.02 -10.55 -4.13
N LYS A 8 24.30 -11.85 -4.07
CA LYS A 8 23.40 -12.83 -3.43
C LYS A 8 23.28 -12.64 -1.92
N VAL A 9 24.32 -12.13 -1.27
CA VAL A 9 24.36 -11.93 0.19
C VAL A 9 23.79 -10.55 0.59
N PHE A 10 24.02 -9.50 -0.20
CA PHE A 10 23.58 -8.12 0.13
C PHE A 10 22.33 -7.63 -0.63
N GLY A 11 21.81 -8.45 -1.55
CA GLY A 11 20.70 -8.09 -2.43
C GLY A 11 21.07 -7.01 -3.46
N THR A 12 20.23 -6.90 -4.49
CA THR A 12 20.27 -5.79 -5.44
C THR A 12 19.59 -4.55 -4.87
N ARG A 13 19.74 -3.40 -5.54
CA ARG A 13 18.97 -2.20 -5.20
C ARG A 13 17.46 -2.45 -5.32
N ASN A 14 17.05 -3.24 -6.31
CA ASN A 14 15.65 -3.57 -6.52
C ASN A 14 15.13 -4.47 -5.40
N ASP A 15 15.90 -5.49 -4.98
CA ASP A 15 15.50 -6.35 -3.86
C ASP A 15 15.30 -5.55 -2.57
N ARG A 16 16.19 -4.57 -2.31
CA ARG A 16 16.04 -3.68 -1.16
C ARG A 16 14.80 -2.79 -1.25
N GLU A 17 14.48 -2.32 -2.44
CA GLU A 17 13.30 -1.49 -2.67
C GLU A 17 12.01 -2.29 -2.50
N VAL A 18 11.95 -3.48 -3.09
CA VAL A 18 10.81 -4.40 -2.92
C VAL A 18 10.62 -4.74 -1.44
N ASN A 19 11.70 -5.04 -0.71
CA ASN A 19 11.62 -5.32 0.73
C ASN A 19 11.13 -4.11 1.54
N ARG A 20 11.52 -2.88 1.18
CA ARG A 20 11.02 -1.66 1.82
C ARG A 20 9.52 -1.49 1.60
N ILE A 21 9.06 -1.71 0.36
CA ILE A 21 7.64 -1.61 0.00
C ILE A 21 6.83 -2.73 0.66
N GLN A 22 7.41 -3.93 0.81
CA GLN A 22 6.75 -5.05 1.48
C GLN A 22 6.30 -4.69 2.90
N VAL A 23 7.08 -3.90 3.64
CA VAL A 23 6.69 -3.42 4.98
C VAL A 23 5.38 -2.61 4.93
N ILE A 24 5.20 -1.79 3.89
CA ILE A 24 3.99 -0.99 3.69
C ILE A 24 2.82 -1.90 3.28
N VAL A 25 3.07 -2.87 2.40
CA VAL A 25 2.07 -3.89 2.00
C VAL A 25 1.58 -4.68 3.21
N ASP A 26 2.48 -5.06 4.11
CA ASP A 26 2.14 -5.77 5.34
C ASP A 26 1.27 -4.90 6.26
N GLN A 27 1.56 -3.60 6.37
CA GLN A 27 0.69 -2.65 7.08
C GLN A 27 -0.71 -2.56 6.47
N ILE A 28 -0.81 -2.53 5.14
CA ILE A 28 -2.10 -2.54 4.43
C ILE A 28 -2.87 -3.84 4.72
N ASN A 29 -2.18 -4.99 4.67
CA ASN A 29 -2.76 -6.31 4.95
C ASN A 29 -3.31 -6.39 6.40
N LEU A 30 -2.60 -5.84 7.38
CA LEU A 30 -3.05 -5.84 8.78
C LEU A 30 -4.36 -5.06 8.98
N LEU A 31 -4.60 -4.02 8.19
CA LEU A 31 -5.81 -3.20 8.28
C LEU A 31 -7.06 -3.90 7.72
N GLU A 32 -6.91 -4.92 6.86
CA GLU A 32 -8.02 -5.58 6.16
C GLU A 32 -9.12 -6.07 7.12
N SER A 33 -8.75 -6.69 8.24
CA SER A 33 -9.70 -7.22 9.23
C SER A 33 -10.56 -6.13 9.90
N SER A 34 -10.06 -4.89 9.96
CA SER A 34 -10.78 -3.75 10.53
C SER A 34 -11.59 -3.00 9.47
N ILE A 35 -11.01 -2.80 8.29
CA ILE A 35 -11.64 -2.10 7.17
C ILE A 35 -12.83 -2.90 6.60
N SER A 36 -12.71 -4.22 6.49
CA SER A 36 -13.79 -5.09 5.99
C SER A 36 -15.05 -5.07 6.87
N LYS A 37 -14.93 -4.68 8.14
CA LYS A 37 -16.05 -4.57 9.08
C LYS A 37 -16.82 -3.24 8.94
N LEU A 38 -16.28 -2.27 8.21
CA LEU A 38 -16.92 -0.98 8.02
C LEU A 38 -18.15 -1.12 7.13
N SER A 39 -19.21 -0.35 7.41
CA SER A 39 -20.33 -0.18 6.48
C SER A 39 -19.91 0.63 5.26
N ASP A 40 -20.74 0.64 4.22
CA ASP A 40 -20.49 1.45 3.02
C ASP A 40 -20.41 2.95 3.35
N ASP A 41 -21.28 3.43 4.25
CA ASP A 41 -21.24 4.83 4.73
C ASP A 41 -19.95 5.13 5.49
N GLN A 42 -19.47 4.19 6.30
CA GLN A 42 -18.21 4.34 7.02
C GLN A 42 -17.00 4.35 6.07
N LEU A 43 -16.99 3.50 5.04
CA LEU A 43 -15.96 3.52 4.00
C LEU A 43 -15.98 4.83 3.21
N LEU A 44 -17.16 5.34 2.87
CA LEU A 44 -17.31 6.64 2.20
C LEU A 44 -16.76 7.77 3.07
N ALA A 45 -17.05 7.74 4.37
CA ALA A 45 -16.59 8.73 5.34
C ALA A 45 -15.07 8.80 5.49
N LYS A 46 -14.33 7.70 5.26
CA LYS A 46 -12.85 7.68 5.29
C LYS A 46 -12.24 8.74 4.36
N THR A 47 -12.87 9.04 3.22
CA THR A 47 -12.38 10.10 2.32
C THR A 47 -12.39 11.47 2.99
N GLY A 48 -13.44 11.78 3.75
CA GLY A 48 -13.54 13.02 4.51
C GLY A 48 -12.49 13.09 5.62
N GLU A 49 -12.30 11.97 6.33
CA GLU A 49 -11.29 11.83 7.38
C GLU A 49 -9.86 12.06 6.84
N PHE A 50 -9.49 11.43 5.72
CA PHE A 50 -8.18 11.61 5.12
C PHE A 50 -7.96 13.08 4.70
N LYS A 51 -8.96 13.72 4.09
CA LYS A 51 -8.87 15.15 3.74
C LYS A 51 -8.69 16.04 4.97
N ALA A 52 -9.33 15.71 6.09
CA ALA A 52 -9.15 16.46 7.34
C ALA A 52 -7.73 16.27 7.89
N ARG A 53 -7.23 15.03 7.97
CA ARG A 53 -5.86 14.73 8.42
C ARG A 53 -4.79 15.43 7.58
N LEU A 54 -4.96 15.46 6.25
CA LEU A 54 -4.03 16.18 5.37
C LEU A 54 -4.04 17.69 5.62
N LYS A 55 -5.21 18.28 5.92
CA LYS A 55 -5.30 19.70 6.31
C LYS A 55 -4.65 19.99 7.66
N GLU A 56 -4.66 19.01 8.56
CA GLU A 56 -4.02 19.08 9.88
C GLU A 56 -2.50 18.83 9.84
N GLY A 57 -1.94 18.54 8.65
CA GLY A 57 -0.50 18.43 8.43
C GLY A 57 0.01 17.01 8.26
N ALA A 58 -0.86 15.99 8.21
CA ALA A 58 -0.45 14.66 7.77
C ALA A 58 0.05 14.71 6.32
N THR A 59 1.02 13.87 6.00
CA THR A 59 1.51 13.67 4.64
C THR A 59 0.68 12.59 3.92
N LEU A 60 0.86 12.48 2.60
CA LEU A 60 0.25 11.38 1.84
C LEU A 60 0.81 10.02 2.29
N ASP A 61 2.09 9.96 2.66
CA ASP A 61 2.73 8.73 3.15
C ASP A 61 2.13 8.27 4.49
N ASP A 62 1.76 9.22 5.36
CA ASP A 62 1.12 8.92 6.65
C ASP A 62 -0.27 8.27 6.51
N ILE A 63 -0.99 8.57 5.43
CA ILE A 63 -2.32 7.99 5.16
C ILE A 63 -2.27 6.82 4.19
N LEU A 64 -1.12 6.55 3.57
CA LEU A 64 -1.01 5.62 2.45
C LEU A 64 -1.50 4.20 2.80
N PRO A 65 -1.06 3.57 3.91
CA PRO A 65 -1.50 2.21 4.21
C PRO A 65 -3.03 2.11 4.39
N GLU A 66 -3.61 3.09 5.05
CA GLU A 66 -5.04 3.11 5.33
C GLU A 66 -5.87 3.44 4.09
N ALA A 67 -5.42 4.39 3.28
CA ALA A 67 -6.06 4.72 2.01
C ALA A 67 -6.06 3.52 1.05
N PHE A 68 -4.95 2.79 0.95
CA PHE A 68 -4.87 1.59 0.12
C PHE A 68 -5.75 0.45 0.65
N ALA A 69 -5.84 0.27 1.98
CA ALA A 69 -6.74 -0.71 2.58
C ALA A 69 -8.22 -0.40 2.27
N VAL A 70 -8.62 0.88 2.34
CA VAL A 70 -9.96 1.34 1.96
C VAL A 70 -10.24 1.07 0.48
N VAL A 71 -9.32 1.44 -0.41
CA VAL A 71 -9.48 1.19 -1.87
C VAL A 71 -9.56 -0.30 -2.17
N ARG A 72 -8.75 -1.13 -1.50
CA ARG A 72 -8.80 -2.59 -1.66
C ARG A 72 -10.18 -3.13 -1.29
N GLU A 73 -10.74 -2.73 -0.16
CA GLU A 73 -12.06 -3.16 0.29
C GLU A 73 -13.17 -2.69 -0.68
N VAL A 74 -13.08 -1.45 -1.16
CA VAL A 74 -14.02 -0.94 -2.18
C VAL A 74 -13.94 -1.78 -3.46
N GLY A 75 -12.75 -2.20 -3.89
CA GLY A 75 -12.57 -3.12 -5.03
C GLY A 75 -13.23 -4.48 -4.80
N VAL A 76 -13.14 -5.03 -3.59
CA VAL A 76 -13.84 -6.26 -3.20
C VAL A 76 -15.35 -6.08 -3.31
N ARG A 77 -15.90 -4.96 -2.80
CA ARG A 77 -17.35 -4.73 -2.77
C ARG A 77 -17.93 -4.51 -4.16
N THR A 78 -17.28 -3.66 -4.94
CA THR A 78 -17.82 -3.13 -6.21
C THR A 78 -17.45 -4.00 -7.42
N LEU A 79 -16.21 -4.50 -7.48
CA LEU A 79 -15.69 -5.25 -8.62
C LEU A 79 -15.55 -6.75 -8.32
N LYS A 80 -15.78 -7.18 -7.08
CA LYS A 80 -15.53 -8.55 -6.61
C LYS A 80 -14.06 -8.98 -6.81
N MET A 81 -13.14 -8.02 -6.73
CA MET A 81 -11.71 -8.24 -6.90
C MET A 81 -10.95 -7.71 -5.69
N ARG A 82 -10.31 -8.62 -4.95
CA ARG A 82 -9.34 -8.25 -3.90
C ARG A 82 -8.01 -7.95 -4.56
N HIS A 83 -7.50 -6.73 -4.40
CA HIS A 83 -6.18 -6.37 -4.92
C HIS A 83 -5.10 -7.29 -4.35
N PHE A 84 -4.33 -7.93 -5.22
CA PHE A 84 -3.16 -8.73 -4.86
C PHE A 84 -2.05 -7.85 -4.29
N ASP A 85 -1.15 -8.46 -3.52
CA ASP A 85 -0.05 -7.73 -2.89
C ASP A 85 0.90 -7.11 -3.93
N VAL A 86 1.13 -7.77 -5.06
CA VAL A 86 1.87 -7.19 -6.19
C VAL A 86 1.20 -5.97 -6.81
N GLN A 87 -0.13 -5.87 -6.76
CA GLN A 87 -0.84 -4.68 -7.23
C GLN A 87 -0.69 -3.52 -6.24
N LEU A 88 -0.66 -3.81 -4.94
CA LEU A 88 -0.34 -2.80 -3.93
C LEU A 88 1.09 -2.29 -4.11
N THR A 89 2.06 -3.20 -4.29
CA THR A 89 3.45 -2.85 -4.60
C THR A 89 3.52 -1.92 -5.81
N GLY A 90 2.85 -2.28 -6.92
CA GLY A 90 2.78 -1.43 -8.10
C GLY A 90 2.19 -0.04 -7.80
N GLY A 91 1.09 0.03 -7.05
CA GLY A 91 0.49 1.30 -6.65
C GLY A 91 1.40 2.18 -5.78
N ILE A 92 2.17 1.58 -4.88
CA ILE A 92 3.15 2.29 -4.04
C ILE A 92 4.31 2.83 -4.89
N VAL A 93 4.81 2.04 -5.84
CA VAL A 93 5.84 2.49 -6.79
C VAL A 93 5.35 3.70 -7.59
N LEU A 94 4.10 3.67 -8.06
CA LEU A 94 3.49 4.79 -8.79
C LEU A 94 3.29 6.03 -7.92
N HIS A 95 2.86 5.86 -6.67
CA HIS A 95 2.74 6.95 -5.68
C HIS A 95 4.07 7.68 -5.48
N GLU A 96 5.18 6.94 -5.47
CA GLU A 96 6.53 7.49 -5.36
C GLU A 96 7.08 8.09 -6.68
N GLY A 97 6.26 8.18 -7.74
CA GLY A 97 6.64 8.77 -9.01
C GLY A 97 7.61 7.91 -9.84
N LYS A 98 7.62 6.59 -9.61
CA LYS A 98 8.48 5.62 -10.32
C LYS A 98 7.67 4.77 -11.29
N ILE A 99 8.36 4.01 -12.13
CA ILE A 99 7.76 3.04 -13.06
C ILE A 99 7.63 1.70 -12.34
N ALA A 100 6.42 1.16 -12.29
CA ALA A 100 6.15 -0.21 -11.86
C ALA A 100 6.23 -1.14 -13.08
N GLU A 101 7.09 -2.16 -13.02
CA GLU A 101 7.29 -3.21 -14.02
C GLU A 101 7.00 -4.58 -13.42
#